data_AF-A0A0M0JBI7-F1
#
_entry.id   AF-A0A0M0JBI7-F1
#
_cell.length_a   1.000
_cell.length_b   1.000
_cell.length_c   1.000
_cell.angle_alpha   90.00
_cell.angle_beta   90.00
_cell.angle_gamma   90.00
#
_symmetry.space_group_name_H-M   'P 1'
#
loop_
_entity.id
_entity.type
_entity.pdbx_description
1 polymer ?
#
loop_
_entity_poly.entity_id
_entity_poly.type
_entity_poly.pdbx_seq_one_letter_code
_entity_poly.pdbx_strand_id
1 'polypeptide(L)'
;MLVADEPRLLEWLNRRCEETILPTLEAQFGLEASELWLYDTFILKFSGTPGERGLGIHVDDDGLGISFNILLSDPSTFEGGGTRFPPNAHTEDEVVYAPQRGQMLSHYGGLRHASVPCTGGLRYIMVGFLRSRRLVQLGYLPE
;
A
#
# COMPACT_ATOMS: atom_id res chain seq x y z
N MET A 1 9.96 15.42 -6.55
CA MET A 1 10.85 15.54 -5.37
C MET A 1 10.89 14.17 -4.74
N LEU A 2 12.07 13.56 -4.66
CA LEU A 2 12.23 12.29 -3.95
C LEU A 2 12.44 12.60 -2.48
N VAL A 3 11.86 11.78 -1.60
CA VAL A 3 12.10 11.91 -0.15
C VAL A 3 13.59 11.76 0.19
N ALA A 4 14.31 10.93 -0.56
CA ALA A 4 15.74 10.72 -0.41
C ALA A 4 16.60 11.98 -0.66
N ASP A 5 16.09 12.95 -1.42
CA ASP A 5 16.82 14.18 -1.74
C ASP A 5 16.64 15.28 -0.67
N GLU A 6 15.72 15.11 0.28
CA GLU A 6 15.44 16.06 1.37
C GLU A 6 15.73 15.39 2.73
N PRO A 7 16.90 15.62 3.35
CA PRO A 7 17.34 14.90 4.55
C PRO A 7 16.35 14.96 5.71
N ARG A 8 15.67 16.10 5.91
CA ARG A 8 14.70 16.24 7.00
C ARG A 8 13.46 15.41 6.77
N LEU A 9 13.02 15.31 5.52
CA LEU A 9 11.87 14.51 5.16
C LEU A 9 12.20 13.01 5.23
N LEU A 10 13.40 12.63 4.79
CA LEU A 10 13.91 11.25 4.92
C LEU A 10 14.00 10.82 6.39
N GLU A 11 14.62 11.64 7.25
CA GLU A 11 14.71 11.39 8.69
C GLU A 11 13.32 11.26 9.32
N TRP A 12 12.42 12.19 8.99
CA TRP A 12 11.05 12.15 9.47
C TRP A 12 10.33 10.86 9.05
N LEU A 13 10.45 10.46 7.78
CA LEU A 13 9.81 9.28 7.24
C LEU A 13 10.36 8.00 7.88
N ASN A 14 11.68 7.86 7.97
CA ASN A 14 12.31 6.70 8.60
C ASN A 14 11.85 6.53 10.04
N ARG A 15 11.81 7.62 10.82
CA ARG A 15 11.28 7.58 12.18
C ARG A 15 9.82 7.13 12.23
N ARG A 16 8.96 7.62 11.33
CA ARG A 16 7.55 7.16 11.25
C ARG A 16 7.43 5.69 10.85
N CYS A 17 8.32 5.21 9.98
CA CYS A 17 8.38 3.80 9.64
C CYS A 17 8.73 2.96 10.88
N GLU A 18 9.83 3.30 11.55
CA GLU A 18 10.34 2.57 12.72
C GLU A 18 9.37 2.58 13.91
N GLU A 19 8.73 3.73 14.19
CA GLU A 19 7.86 3.89 15.36
C GLU A 19 6.42 3.37 15.13
N THR A 20 5.98 3.19 13.88
CA THR A 20 4.55 2.94 13.60
C THR A 20 4.32 1.89 12.52
N ILE A 21 4.93 2.03 11.34
CA ILE A 21 4.61 1.16 10.21
C ILE A 21 5.23 -0.23 10.41
N LEU A 22 6.53 -0.32 10.67
CA LEU A 22 7.23 -1.60 10.80
C LEU A 22 6.69 -2.47 11.94
N PRO A 23 6.44 -1.94 13.17
CA PRO A 23 5.86 -2.75 14.25
C PRO A 23 4.45 -3.25 13.92
N THR A 24 3.66 -2.46 13.19
CA THR A 24 2.31 -2.87 12.76
C THR A 24 2.38 -4.02 11.76
N LEU A 25 3.30 -3.93 10.79
CA LEU A 25 3.50 -4.99 9.80
C LEU A 25 4.11 -6.24 10.42
N GLU A 26 5.01 -6.11 11.38
CA GLU A 26 5.53 -7.22 12.17
C GLU A 26 4.39 -7.98 12.87
N ALA A 27 3.53 -7.28 13.59
CA ALA A 27 2.40 -7.89 14.28
C ALA A 27 1.41 -8.57 13.31
N GLN A 28 1.21 -8.00 12.12
CA GLN A 28 0.25 -8.51 11.14
C GLN A 28 0.78 -9.70 10.32
N PHE A 29 2.06 -9.69 9.96
CA PHE A 29 2.65 -10.68 9.04
C PHE A 29 3.59 -11.67 9.73
N GLY A 30 3.91 -11.47 11.01
CA GLY A 30 4.83 -12.34 11.75
C GLY A 30 6.28 -12.27 11.23
N LEU A 31 6.69 -11.09 10.74
CA LEU A 31 8.03 -10.81 10.26
C LEU A 31 8.75 -9.90 11.25
N GLU A 32 10.03 -10.13 11.50
CA GLU A 32 10.84 -9.26 12.35
C GLU A 32 10.94 -7.86 11.72
N ALA A 33 10.57 -6.81 12.46
CA ALA A 33 10.63 -5.43 11.95
C ALA A 33 12.05 -5.04 11.48
N SER A 34 13.09 -5.58 12.12
CA SER A 34 14.50 -5.34 11.74
C SER A 34 14.88 -5.92 10.38
N GLU A 35 14.09 -6.85 9.85
CA GLU A 35 14.30 -7.42 8.51
C GLU A 35 13.53 -6.67 7.42
N LEU A 36 12.65 -5.75 7.79
CA LEU A 36 11.84 -4.95 6.86
C LEU A 36 12.50 -3.61 6.59
N TRP A 37 12.53 -3.20 5.32
CA TRP A 37 12.88 -1.84 4.95
C TRP A 37 11.93 -1.31 3.88
N LEU A 38 11.62 -0.01 3.98
CA LEU A 38 10.87 0.70 2.97
C LEU A 38 11.75 0.88 1.73
N TYR A 39 11.37 0.25 0.62
CA TYR A 39 12.08 0.29 -0.64
C TYR A 39 11.65 1.50 -1.48
N ASP A 40 10.34 1.77 -1.53
CA ASP A 40 9.79 2.91 -2.25
C ASP A 40 8.54 3.45 -1.56
N THR A 41 8.30 4.74 -1.69
CA THR A 41 7.05 5.37 -1.24
C THR A 41 6.72 6.60 -2.07
N PHE A 42 5.42 6.78 -2.32
CA PHE A 42 4.91 7.89 -3.11
C PHE A 42 3.49 8.24 -2.71
N ILE A 43 3.09 9.46 -3.04
CA ILE A 43 1.72 9.93 -2.85
C ILE A 43 0.99 9.83 -4.19
N LEU A 44 -0.11 9.10 -4.19
CA LEU A 44 -1.04 9.08 -5.33
C LEU A 44 -2.16 10.09 -5.08
N LYS A 45 -2.50 10.82 -6.15
CA LYS A 45 -3.65 11.71 -6.23
C LYS A 45 -4.64 11.12 -7.22
N PHE A 46 -5.87 10.89 -6.77
CA PHE A 46 -6.99 10.56 -7.65
C PHE A 46 -7.92 11.77 -7.72
N SER A 47 -8.33 12.13 -8.94
CA SER A 47 -9.33 13.16 -9.17
C SER A 47 -10.58 12.54 -9.77
N GLY A 48 -11.75 13.05 -9.40
CA GLY A 48 -13.05 12.61 -9.94
C GLY A 48 -13.28 12.90 -11.43
N THR A 49 -12.23 13.15 -12.21
CA THR A 49 -12.35 13.46 -13.64
C THR A 49 -12.71 12.18 -14.39
N PRO A 50 -13.86 12.13 -15.11
CA PRO A 50 -14.23 10.97 -15.90
C PRO A 50 -13.13 10.58 -16.89
N GLY A 51 -12.61 9.35 -16.77
CA GLY A 51 -11.53 8.84 -17.62
C GLY A 51 -10.19 8.62 -16.92
N GLU A 52 -9.95 9.23 -15.75
CA GLU A 52 -8.88 8.84 -14.84
C GLU A 52 -9.30 7.55 -14.12
N ARG A 53 -9.17 6.43 -14.86
CA ARG A 53 -9.57 5.12 -14.38
C ARG A 53 -8.72 4.76 -13.15
N GLY A 54 -9.37 4.21 -12.12
CA GLY A 54 -8.65 3.47 -11.09
C GLY A 54 -7.73 2.43 -11.74
N LEU A 55 -6.66 2.07 -11.04
CA LEU A 55 -5.71 1.09 -11.55
C LEU A 55 -6.40 -0.28 -11.68
N GLY A 56 -6.31 -0.88 -12.88
CA GLY A 56 -6.86 -2.21 -13.16
C GLY A 56 -6.22 -3.30 -12.29
N ILE A 57 -6.66 -4.55 -12.45
CA ILE A 57 -6.12 -5.63 -11.61
C ILE A 57 -4.63 -5.85 -11.90
N HIS A 58 -3.82 -5.78 -10.84
CA HIS A 58 -2.37 -5.92 -10.87
C HIS A 58 -1.85 -6.54 -9.57
N VAL A 59 -0.54 -6.77 -9.53
CA VAL A 59 0.25 -7.02 -8.32
C VAL A 59 1.23 -5.86 -8.16
N ASP A 60 1.75 -5.63 -6.96
CA ASP A 60 2.70 -4.56 -6.72
C ASP A 60 4.14 -5.00 -6.97
N ASP A 61 4.89 -4.14 -7.66
CA ASP A 61 6.30 -4.34 -8.00
C ASP A 61 6.55 -5.71 -8.67
N ASP A 62 7.49 -6.51 -8.17
CA ASP A 62 7.74 -7.90 -8.60
C ASP A 62 6.92 -8.94 -7.81
N GLY A 63 6.03 -8.50 -6.90
CA GLY A 63 5.24 -9.35 -6.03
C GLY A 63 5.94 -9.88 -4.76
N LEU A 64 7.25 -9.66 -4.61
CA LEU A 64 8.09 -10.25 -3.55
C LEU A 64 8.27 -9.33 -2.34
N GLY A 65 7.18 -8.87 -1.73
CA GLY A 65 7.25 -7.90 -0.63
C GLY A 65 5.94 -7.69 0.12
N ILE A 66 5.90 -6.63 0.92
CA ILE A 66 4.68 -6.13 1.55
C ILE A 66 4.38 -4.76 0.97
N SER A 67 3.13 -4.57 0.58
CA SER A 67 2.61 -3.28 0.19
C SER A 67 1.70 -2.73 1.26
N PHE A 68 1.66 -1.41 1.38
CA PHE A 68 0.61 -0.73 2.12
C PHE A 68 0.14 0.53 1.39
N ASN A 69 -1.09 0.94 1.70
CA ASN A 69 -1.57 2.27 1.43
C ASN A 69 -2.23 2.88 2.68
N ILE A 70 -2.02 4.18 2.89
CA ILE A 70 -2.62 4.96 3.98
C ILE A 70 -3.49 6.04 3.35
N LEU A 71 -4.75 6.13 3.77
CA LEU A 71 -5.62 7.22 3.32
C LEU A 71 -5.22 8.54 3.99
N LEU A 72 -4.90 9.56 3.17
CA LEU A 72 -4.51 10.88 3.66
C LEU A 72 -5.69 11.88 3.67
N SER A 73 -6.61 11.73 2.72
CA SER A 73 -7.81 12.56 2.59
C SER A 73 -8.88 12.18 3.62
N ASP A 74 -9.76 13.13 3.95
CA ASP A 74 -10.98 12.87 4.72
C ASP A 74 -12.01 12.16 3.80
N PRO A 75 -12.56 10.98 4.18
CA PRO A 75 -13.56 10.27 3.39
C PRO A 75 -14.80 11.08 3.04
N SER A 76 -15.15 12.12 3.81
CA SER A 76 -16.29 13.00 3.52
C SER A 76 -16.04 13.99 2.37
N THR A 77 -14.80 14.04 1.83
CA THR A 77 -14.39 15.03 0.82
C THR A 77 -14.21 14.45 -0.58
N PHE A 78 -14.47 13.15 -0.76
CA PHE A 78 -14.39 12.46 -2.05
C PHE A 78 -15.43 11.35 -2.15
N GLU A 79 -15.70 10.90 -3.37
CA GLU A 79 -16.64 9.81 -3.65
C GLU A 79 -15.93 8.65 -4.34
N GLY A 80 -16.33 7.42 -3.98
CA GLY A 80 -15.70 6.20 -4.46
C GLY A 80 -14.35 5.93 -3.79
N GLY A 81 -13.42 5.34 -4.54
CA GLY A 81 -12.12 4.93 -4.01
C GLY A 81 -12.18 3.65 -3.16
N GLY A 82 -11.02 3.28 -2.63
CA GLY A 82 -10.79 2.00 -1.95
C GLY A 82 -9.94 1.06 -2.78
N THR A 83 -9.65 -0.10 -2.19
CA THR A 83 -8.83 -1.15 -2.79
C THR A 83 -9.67 -2.42 -2.92
N ARG A 84 -9.82 -2.89 -4.15
CA ARG A 84 -10.62 -4.06 -4.51
C ARG A 84 -9.73 -5.29 -4.62
N PHE A 85 -10.06 -6.34 -3.89
CA PHE A 85 -9.46 -7.66 -4.00
C PHE A 85 -10.47 -8.61 -4.67
N PRO A 86 -10.18 -9.13 -5.87
CA PRO A 86 -11.03 -10.14 -6.50
C PRO A 86 -10.95 -11.48 -5.76
N PRO A 87 -11.88 -12.40 -6.05
CA PRO A 87 -11.81 -13.77 -5.55
C PRO A 87 -10.45 -14.43 -5.84
N ASN A 88 -9.99 -15.27 -4.91
CA ASN A 88 -8.71 -15.96 -4.99
C ASN A 88 -8.80 -17.35 -4.33
N ALA A 89 -7.68 -18.05 -4.21
CA ALA A 89 -7.63 -19.41 -3.65
C ALA A 89 -8.16 -19.54 -2.21
N HIS A 90 -8.28 -18.43 -1.47
CA HIS A 90 -8.72 -18.42 -0.07
C HIS A 90 -10.14 -17.88 0.13
N THR A 91 -10.72 -17.20 -0.87
CA THR A 91 -12.06 -16.62 -0.77
C THR A 91 -12.72 -16.53 -2.15
N GLU A 92 -13.98 -16.94 -2.21
CA GLU A 92 -14.82 -16.82 -3.41
C GLU A 92 -15.43 -15.42 -3.55
N ASP A 93 -15.36 -14.61 -2.49
CA ASP A 93 -15.95 -13.28 -2.46
C ASP A 93 -14.96 -12.22 -2.96
N GLU A 94 -15.51 -11.24 -3.67
CA GLU A 94 -14.84 -9.98 -3.90
C GLU A 94 -14.97 -9.09 -2.67
N VAL A 95 -13.87 -8.45 -2.27
CA VAL A 95 -13.87 -7.52 -1.14
C VAL A 95 -13.30 -6.17 -1.55
N VAL A 96 -13.97 -5.09 -1.14
CA VAL A 96 -13.47 -3.72 -1.26
C VAL A 96 -13.21 -3.17 0.13
N TYR A 97 -11.95 -2.78 0.38
CA TYR A 97 -11.57 -2.09 1.61
C TYR A 97 -11.51 -0.58 1.36
N ALA A 98 -12.24 0.17 2.17
CA ALA A 98 -12.27 1.63 2.17
C ALA A 98 -11.82 2.16 3.55
N PRO A 99 -10.51 2.41 3.74
CA PRO A 99 -9.98 2.87 5.01
C PRO A 99 -10.52 4.26 5.40
N GLN A 100 -10.56 4.54 6.71
CA GLN A 100 -10.71 5.90 7.24
C GLN A 100 -9.39 6.68 7.12
N ARG A 101 -9.44 8.00 7.29
CA ARG A 101 -8.23 8.84 7.25
C ARG A 101 -7.22 8.35 8.29
N GLY A 102 -5.96 8.17 7.87
CA GLY A 102 -4.87 7.68 8.69
C GLY A 102 -4.84 6.16 8.89
N GLN A 103 -5.87 5.42 8.48
CA GLN A 103 -5.82 3.96 8.51
C GLN A 103 -4.95 3.42 7.37
N MET A 104 -4.24 2.34 7.69
CA MET A 104 -3.38 1.62 6.77
C MET A 104 -4.08 0.34 6.33
N LEU A 105 -4.08 0.10 5.02
CA LEU A 105 -4.38 -1.19 4.42
C LEU A 105 -3.07 -1.78 3.88
N SER A 106 -2.74 -2.99 4.29
CA SER A 106 -1.50 -3.69 3.95
C SER A 106 -1.79 -5.10 3.48
N HIS A 107 -0.96 -5.59 2.54
CA HIS A 107 -1.06 -6.93 1.97
C HIS A 107 0.29 -7.37 1.40
N TYR A 108 0.42 -8.66 1.08
CA TYR A 108 1.55 -9.14 0.28
C TYR A 108 1.52 -8.50 -1.13
N GLY A 109 2.69 -8.16 -1.67
CA GLY A 109 2.82 -7.50 -2.97
C GLY A 109 2.26 -8.34 -4.12
N GLY A 110 2.40 -9.67 -4.03
CA GLY A 110 1.85 -10.62 -5.00
C GLY A 110 0.32 -10.79 -4.95
N LEU A 111 -0.38 -10.16 -3.99
CA LEU A 111 -1.83 -10.25 -3.91
C LEU A 111 -2.47 -9.37 -5.00
N ARG A 112 -3.24 -10.02 -5.89
CA ARG A 112 -3.95 -9.32 -6.97
C ARG A 112 -4.97 -8.35 -6.40
N HIS A 113 -4.95 -7.11 -6.85
CA HIS A 113 -5.88 -6.08 -6.42
C HIS A 113 -6.04 -4.97 -7.48
N ALA A 114 -7.00 -4.07 -7.28
CA ALA A 114 -7.26 -2.91 -8.13
C ALA A 114 -7.65 -1.69 -7.28
N SER A 115 -7.43 -0.49 -7.81
CA SER A 115 -8.00 0.72 -7.20
C SER A 115 -9.43 0.91 -7.70
N VAL A 116 -10.36 1.06 -6.77
CA VAL A 116 -11.71 1.52 -7.11
C VAL A 116 -11.61 2.98 -7.58
N PRO A 117 -12.30 3.39 -8.67
CA PRO A 117 -12.27 4.76 -9.16
C PRO A 117 -12.73 5.77 -8.09
N CYS A 118 -12.04 6.90 -8.01
CA CYS A 118 -12.52 8.09 -7.32
C CYS A 118 -13.39 8.85 -8.32
N THR A 119 -14.69 9.04 -8.04
CA THR A 119 -15.65 9.62 -8.99
C THR A 119 -16.01 11.06 -8.68
N GLY A 120 -15.61 11.55 -7.51
CA GLY A 120 -15.83 12.93 -7.08
C GLY A 120 -14.78 13.36 -6.06
N GLY A 121 -14.49 14.66 -6.01
CA GLY A 121 -13.51 15.22 -5.07
C GLY A 121 -12.05 14.85 -5.36
N LEU A 122 -11.21 14.93 -4.32
CA LEU A 122 -9.77 14.64 -4.38
C LEU A 122 -9.36 13.64 -3.30
N ARG A 123 -8.92 12.46 -3.72
CA ARG A 123 -8.42 11.40 -2.84
C ARG A 123 -6.91 11.30 -2.92
N TYR A 124 -6.24 11.49 -1.78
CA TYR A 124 -4.81 11.29 -1.64
C TYR A 124 -4.55 10.05 -0.78
N ILE A 125 -3.64 9.20 -1.24
CA ILE A 125 -3.10 8.08 -0.46
C ILE A 125 -1.58 8.12 -0.49
N MET A 126 -0.96 7.68 0.60
CA MET A 126 0.46 7.33 0.62
C MET A 126 0.57 5.83 0.37
N VAL A 127 1.36 5.43 -0.62
CA VAL A 127 1.68 4.02 -0.90
C VAL A 127 3.11 3.76 -0.48
N GLY A 128 3.39 2.60 0.07
CA GLY A 128 4.76 2.16 0.35
C GLY A 128 4.95 0.68 0.06
N PHE A 129 6.12 0.37 -0.48
CA PHE A 129 6.55 -0.99 -0.77
C PHE A 129 7.72 -1.33 0.13
N LEU A 130 7.59 -2.41 0.90
CA LEU A 130 8.61 -2.94 1.78
C LEU A 130 9.18 -4.24 1.24
N ARG A 131 10.46 -4.41 1.51
CA ARG A 131 11.20 -5.64 1.25
C ARG A 131 11.67 -6.24 2.57
N SER A 132 11.83 -7.56 2.55
CA SER A 132 12.57 -8.30 3.57
C SER A 132 13.41 -9.36 2.86
N ARG A 133 14.60 -9.64 3.41
CA ARG A 133 15.46 -10.72 2.90
C ARG A 133 14.72 -12.05 2.83
N ARG A 134 13.88 -12.34 3.84
CA ARG A 134 13.10 -13.57 3.93
C ARG A 134 12.06 -13.67 2.82
N LEU A 135 11.33 -12.59 2.54
CA LEU A 135 10.31 -12.57 1.49
C LEU A 135 10.91 -12.73 0.10
N VAL A 136 12.05 -12.08 -0.15
CA VAL A 136 12.80 -12.23 -1.40
C VAL A 136 13.27 -13.68 -1.56
N GLN A 137 13.85 -14.29 -0.52
CA GLN A 137 14.30 -15.68 -0.56
C GLN A 137 13.15 -16.67 -0.84
N LEU A 138 12.01 -16.51 -0.18
CA LEU A 138 10.83 -17.36 -0.42
C LEU A 138 10.33 -17.28 -1.87
N GLY A 139 10.41 -16.09 -2.49
CA GLY A 139 10.05 -15.90 -3.89
C GLY A 139 10.96 -16.57 -4.91
N TYR A 140 12.16 -16.99 -4.50
CA TYR A 140 13.16 -17.66 -5.35
C TYR A 140 13.34 -19.14 -5.04
N LEU A 141 12.57 -19.72 -4.12
CA LEU A 141 12.57 -21.17 -3.93
C LEU A 141 11.80 -21.83 -5.10
N PRO A 142 12.41 -22.80 -5.82
CA PRO A 142 11.66 -23.58 -6.79
C PRO A 142 10.57 -24.39 -6.07
N GLU A 143 9.39 -24.47 -6.69
CA GLU A 143 8.25 -25.30 -6.25
C GLU A 143 8.62 -26.78 -6.06
#